data_AF-A0A4Q9MEQ6-F1
#
_entry.id   AF-A0A4Q9MEQ6-F1
#
_cell.length_a   1.000
_cell.length_b   1.000
_cell.length_c   1.000
_cell.angle_alpha   90.00
_cell.angle_beta   90.00
_cell.angle_gamma   90.00
#
_symmetry.space_group_name_H-M   'P 1'
#
loop_
_entity.id
_entity.type
_entity.pdbx_description
1 polymer ?
#
loop_
_entity_poly.entity_id
_entity_poly.type
_entity_poly.pdbx_seq_one_letter_code
_entity_poly.pdbx_strand_id
1 'polypeptide(L)'
;MLIDFQDTTNASTGWPAQLTSSDDAYKGFFTGCALTGDGPLDVNAHAQDLLNAAHSAETANASVPITSGIVRTQILWDGIYVPSEWINITNQLLPQAAQEVQSETLAHHGQVKRAGMQSSNSTAPTYTTIAILCGDAPDRTHANGATMKDVFETVISTTHNVSHMFGDVWPNPIYTCAFWPERAVERYTGPFNRTLANKILVVGNTYDPVTLFIGAKTVADFG
;
A
#
# COMPACT_ATOMS: atom_id res chain seq x y z
N MET A 1 12.17 0.31 -11.55
CA MET A 1 12.93 1.49 -11.09
C MET A 1 11.96 2.40 -10.37
N LEU A 2 11.86 2.27 -9.05
CA LEU A 2 11.14 3.25 -8.23
C LEU A 2 12.09 4.44 -8.08
N ILE A 3 11.89 5.47 -8.90
CA ILE A 3 12.65 6.71 -8.78
C ILE A 3 12.08 7.44 -7.56
N ASP A 4 12.77 7.34 -6.43
CA ASP A 4 12.45 8.13 -5.25
C ASP A 4 13.00 9.55 -5.47
N PHE A 5 12.15 10.46 -5.92
CA PHE A 5 12.43 11.89 -5.93
C PHE A 5 12.34 12.44 -4.51
N GLN A 6 13.30 12.08 -3.66
CA GLN A 6 13.57 12.86 -2.46
C GLN A 6 14.30 14.14 -2.84
N ASP A 7 13.60 15.03 -3.53
CA ASP A 7 13.84 16.43 -3.31
C ASP A 7 13.17 16.80 -1.99
N THR A 8 13.96 16.92 -0.92
CA THR A 8 13.47 17.38 0.39
C THR A 8 12.92 18.81 0.33
N THR A 9 13.02 19.50 -0.81
CA THR A 9 12.45 20.83 -1.04
C THR A 9 11.08 20.81 -1.72
N ASN A 10 10.63 19.69 -2.29
CA ASN A 10 9.37 19.63 -3.04
C ASN A 10 8.43 18.55 -2.49
N ALA A 11 7.51 18.96 -1.61
CA ALA A 11 6.51 18.10 -0.97
C ALA A 11 5.57 17.34 -1.95
N SER A 12 5.67 17.64 -3.24
CA SER A 12 4.81 17.10 -4.31
C SER A 12 5.29 15.76 -4.90
N THR A 13 6.53 15.32 -4.66
CA THR A 13 7.11 14.13 -5.33
C THR A 13 7.58 13.02 -4.38
N GLY A 14 7.12 13.03 -3.13
CA GLY A 14 7.53 12.09 -2.09
C GLY A 14 6.46 11.09 -1.66
N TRP A 15 6.79 10.37 -0.61
CA TRP A 15 5.99 9.29 -0.03
C TRP A 15 4.62 9.72 0.51
N PRO A 16 4.49 10.89 1.19
CA PRO A 16 3.18 11.41 1.55
C PRO A 16 2.28 11.63 0.32
N ALA A 17 2.84 12.04 -0.82
CA ALA A 17 2.05 12.24 -2.04
C ALA A 17 1.56 10.91 -2.63
N GLN A 18 2.34 9.83 -2.51
CA GLN A 18 1.93 8.49 -2.95
C GLN A 18 0.73 8.00 -2.15
N LEU A 19 0.74 8.24 -0.84
CA LEU A 19 -0.37 7.89 0.04
C LEU A 19 -1.64 8.66 -0.26
N THR A 20 -1.54 9.97 -0.51
CA THR A 20 -2.70 10.77 -0.93
C THR A 20 -3.32 10.23 -2.22
N SER A 21 -2.51 9.81 -3.19
CA SER A 21 -3.03 9.23 -4.43
C SER A 21 -3.64 7.84 -4.24
N SER A 22 -3.06 7.02 -3.36
CA SER A 22 -3.68 5.76 -2.94
C SER A 22 -5.07 6.00 -2.33
N ASP A 23 -5.20 7.01 -1.47
CA ASP A 23 -6.49 7.40 -0.89
C ASP A 23 -7.47 7.95 -1.94
N ASP A 24 -6.98 8.68 -2.94
CA ASP A 24 -7.81 9.16 -4.05
C ASP A 24 -8.27 8.02 -4.98
N ALA A 25 -7.42 7.02 -5.24
CA ALA A 25 -7.79 5.80 -5.96
C ALA A 25 -8.84 5.00 -5.18
N TYR A 26 -8.70 4.91 -3.84
CA TYR A 26 -9.69 4.30 -2.95
C TYR A 26 -11.03 5.05 -2.96
N LYS A 27 -11.04 6.38 -2.97
CA LYS A 27 -12.27 7.16 -3.19
C LYS A 27 -12.87 6.87 -4.57
N GLY A 28 -12.03 6.73 -5.59
CA GLY A 28 -12.44 6.34 -6.94
C GLY A 28 -13.17 5.01 -6.96
N PHE A 29 -12.66 4.01 -6.23
CA PHE A 29 -13.28 2.68 -6.10
C PHE A 29 -14.74 2.77 -5.63
N PHE A 30 -15.04 3.42 -4.49
CA PHE A 30 -16.44 3.51 -4.01
C PHE A 30 -17.31 4.47 -4.82
N THR A 31 -16.72 5.53 -5.38
CA THR A 31 -17.45 6.43 -6.27
C THR A 31 -17.90 5.72 -7.54
N GLY A 32 -17.05 4.86 -8.11
CA GLY A 32 -17.39 4.02 -9.26
C GLY A 32 -18.48 3.00 -8.94
N CYS A 33 -18.39 2.34 -7.77
CA CYS A 33 -19.37 1.34 -7.36
C CYS A 33 -20.76 1.93 -7.12
N ALA A 34 -20.83 3.15 -6.60
CA ALA A 34 -22.08 3.85 -6.35
C ALA A 34 -22.91 4.18 -7.59
N LEU A 35 -22.30 4.19 -8.77
CA LEU A 35 -23.02 4.39 -10.02
C LEU A 35 -23.98 3.23 -10.35
N THR A 36 -24.00 2.17 -9.53
CA THR A 36 -24.82 0.96 -9.74
C THR A 36 -26.10 0.89 -8.89
N GLY A 37 -26.32 1.82 -7.95
CA GLY A 37 -27.60 1.93 -7.21
C GLY A 37 -27.49 2.43 -5.76
N ASP A 38 -26.41 2.07 -5.06
CA ASP A 38 -26.12 2.55 -3.70
C ASP A 38 -25.33 3.87 -3.73
N GLY A 39 -25.39 4.70 -2.69
CA GLY A 39 -24.61 5.94 -2.64
C GLY A 39 -23.11 5.68 -2.38
N PRO A 40 -22.17 6.54 -2.85
CA PRO A 40 -20.72 6.35 -2.59
C PRO A 40 -20.36 6.30 -1.11
N LEU A 41 -21.11 7.03 -0.30
CA LEU A 41 -20.96 7.04 1.15
C LEU A 41 -21.40 5.72 1.78
N ASP A 42 -22.41 5.06 1.22
CA ASP A 42 -22.93 3.80 1.75
C ASP A 42 -21.93 2.66 1.51
N VAL A 43 -21.35 2.59 0.30
CA VAL A 43 -20.35 1.56 -0.02
C VAL A 43 -19.07 1.75 0.80
N ASN A 44 -18.59 2.99 0.97
CA ASN A 44 -17.44 3.25 1.84
C ASN A 44 -17.77 2.98 3.32
N ALA A 45 -18.98 3.32 3.79
CA ALA A 45 -19.40 3.03 5.17
C ALA A 45 -19.38 1.51 5.43
N HIS A 46 -19.90 0.70 4.51
CA HIS A 46 -19.84 -0.75 4.63
C HIS A 46 -18.41 -1.31 4.68
N ALA A 47 -17.49 -0.76 3.89
CA ALA A 47 -16.08 -1.14 3.98
C ALA A 47 -15.47 -0.75 5.34
N GLN A 48 -15.78 0.45 5.86
CA GLN A 48 -15.31 0.87 7.18
C GLN A 48 -15.91 0.02 8.31
N ASP A 49 -17.19 -0.33 8.23
CA ASP A 49 -17.86 -1.22 9.18
C ASP A 49 -17.20 -2.60 9.22
N LEU A 50 -16.88 -3.16 8.05
CA LEU A 50 -16.11 -4.41 7.96
C LEU A 50 -14.74 -4.29 8.61
N LEU A 51 -14.00 -3.20 8.33
CA LEU A 51 -12.68 -2.98 8.92
C LEU A 51 -12.74 -2.89 10.46
N ASN A 52 -13.75 -2.21 10.99
CA ASN A 52 -13.97 -2.07 12.42
C ASN A 52 -14.40 -3.38 13.08
N ALA A 53 -15.28 -4.14 12.44
CA ALA A 53 -15.71 -5.45 12.90
C ALA A 53 -14.53 -6.44 12.92
N ALA A 54 -13.71 -6.47 11.85
CA ALA A 54 -12.54 -7.32 11.78
C ALA A 54 -11.49 -6.96 12.85
N HIS A 55 -11.30 -5.67 13.14
CA HIS A 55 -10.41 -5.24 14.21
C HIS A 55 -10.91 -5.66 15.60
N SER A 56 -12.22 -5.53 15.82
CA SER A 56 -12.86 -5.94 17.07
C SER A 56 -12.76 -7.46 17.29
N ALA A 57 -12.97 -8.24 16.22
CA ALA A 57 -12.80 -9.69 16.22
C ALA A 57 -11.34 -10.09 16.51
N GLU A 58 -10.36 -9.41 15.90
CA GLU A 58 -8.93 -9.64 16.17
C GLU A 58 -8.54 -9.29 17.61
N THR A 59 -9.08 -8.21 18.15
CA THR A 59 -8.85 -7.81 19.55
C THR A 59 -9.41 -8.84 20.53
N ALA A 60 -10.56 -9.44 20.21
CA ALA A 60 -11.14 -10.53 20.99
C ALA A 60 -10.41 -11.87 20.80
N ASN A 61 -9.90 -12.12 19.60
CA ASN A 61 -9.18 -13.35 19.23
C ASN A 61 -8.11 -13.07 18.17
N ALA A 62 -6.83 -13.03 18.59
CA ALA A 62 -5.70 -12.78 17.69
C ALA A 62 -5.47 -13.88 16.62
N SER A 63 -6.24 -14.97 16.65
CA SER A 63 -6.17 -16.07 15.69
C SER A 63 -7.24 -16.00 14.58
N VAL A 64 -8.09 -14.96 14.55
CA VAL A 64 -9.08 -14.81 13.48
C VAL A 64 -8.42 -14.82 12.10
N PRO A 65 -9.01 -15.50 11.10
CA PRO A 65 -8.43 -15.61 9.77
C PRO A 65 -8.48 -14.29 8.98
N ILE A 66 -9.49 -13.45 9.23
CA ILE A 66 -9.68 -12.16 8.58
C ILE A 66 -9.49 -11.04 9.60
N THR A 67 -8.39 -10.29 9.46
CA THR A 67 -8.10 -9.11 10.27
C THR A 67 -8.34 -7.83 9.49
N SER A 68 -8.43 -6.71 10.21
CA SER A 68 -8.52 -5.38 9.59
C SER A 68 -7.33 -5.10 8.65
N GLY A 69 -6.14 -5.63 8.98
CA GLY A 69 -4.96 -5.54 8.13
C GLY A 69 -5.06 -6.40 6.87
N ILE A 70 -5.61 -7.61 6.94
CA ILE A 70 -5.84 -8.46 5.77
C ILE A 70 -6.81 -7.81 4.79
N VAL A 71 -7.92 -7.23 5.27
CA VAL A 71 -8.88 -6.54 4.40
C VAL A 71 -8.21 -5.34 3.70
N ARG A 72 -7.40 -4.54 4.41
CA ARG A 72 -6.64 -3.44 3.79
C ARG A 72 -5.65 -3.93 2.74
N THR A 73 -4.84 -4.93 3.08
CA THR A 73 -3.67 -5.33 2.26
C THR A 73 -3.99 -6.29 1.11
N GLN A 74 -4.96 -7.19 1.29
CA GLN A 74 -5.25 -8.25 0.31
C GLN A 74 -6.54 -8.04 -0.49
N ILE A 75 -7.42 -7.15 -0.04
CA ILE A 75 -8.69 -6.86 -0.73
C ILE A 75 -8.66 -5.44 -1.30
N LEU A 76 -8.46 -4.44 -0.42
CA LEU A 76 -8.61 -3.03 -0.82
C LEU A 76 -7.38 -2.51 -1.58
N TRP A 77 -6.17 -2.83 -1.12
CA TRP A 77 -4.93 -2.40 -1.79
C TRP A 77 -4.80 -2.99 -3.21
N ASP A 78 -5.03 -4.29 -3.36
CA ASP A 78 -5.03 -4.93 -4.69
C ASP A 78 -6.16 -4.36 -5.57
N GLY A 79 -7.30 -4.02 -4.96
CA GLY A 79 -8.44 -3.43 -5.64
C GLY A 79 -8.20 -2.06 -6.25
N ILE A 80 -7.49 -1.17 -5.55
CA ILE A 80 -7.20 0.17 -6.08
C ILE A 80 -6.24 0.16 -7.26
N TYR A 81 -5.52 -0.95 -7.46
CA TYR A 81 -4.63 -1.16 -8.60
C TYR A 81 -5.35 -1.65 -9.87
N VAL A 82 -6.47 -2.36 -9.72
CA VAL A 82 -7.10 -3.10 -10.82
C VAL A 82 -8.59 -2.74 -10.94
N PRO A 83 -8.93 -1.61 -11.61
CA PRO A 83 -10.31 -1.17 -11.78
C PRO A 83 -11.27 -2.20 -12.40
N SER A 84 -10.75 -3.12 -13.21
CA SER A 84 -11.57 -4.21 -13.78
C SER A 84 -12.09 -5.20 -12.74
N GLU A 85 -11.46 -5.29 -11.57
CA GLU A 85 -11.87 -6.19 -10.47
C GLU A 85 -12.85 -5.55 -9.49
N TRP A 86 -13.18 -4.27 -9.64
CA TRP A 86 -14.01 -3.55 -8.65
C TRP A 86 -15.38 -4.19 -8.41
N ILE A 87 -16.00 -4.72 -9.46
CA ILE A 87 -17.27 -5.44 -9.39
C ILE A 87 -17.12 -6.74 -8.59
N ASN A 88 -16.02 -7.46 -8.80
CA ASN A 88 -15.73 -8.71 -8.09
C ASN A 88 -15.48 -8.43 -6.60
N ILE A 89 -14.70 -7.40 -6.29
CA ILE A 89 -14.40 -7.00 -4.91
C ILE A 89 -15.66 -6.61 -4.15
N THR A 90 -16.52 -5.79 -4.75
CA THR A 90 -17.74 -5.30 -4.09
C THR A 90 -18.82 -6.35 -3.95
N ASN A 91 -19.03 -7.19 -4.97
CA ASN A 91 -20.12 -8.16 -4.96
C ASN A 91 -19.74 -9.51 -4.35
N GLN A 92 -18.44 -9.82 -4.24
CA GLN A 92 -17.97 -11.11 -3.74
C GLN A 92 -17.04 -10.97 -2.55
N LEU A 93 -15.88 -10.33 -2.71
CA LEU A 93 -14.81 -10.40 -1.70
C LEU A 93 -15.17 -9.67 -0.40
N LEU A 94 -15.70 -8.45 -0.47
CA LEU A 94 -16.10 -7.70 0.72
C LEU A 94 -17.28 -8.38 1.46
N PRO A 95 -18.36 -8.84 0.79
CA PRO A 95 -19.41 -9.62 1.44
C PRO A 95 -18.94 -10.93 2.07
N GLN A 96 -18.05 -11.68 1.40
CA GLN A 96 -17.49 -12.91 1.93
C GLN A 96 -16.67 -12.65 3.20
N ALA A 97 -15.78 -11.66 3.17
CA ALA A 97 -15.02 -11.25 4.35
C ALA A 97 -15.93 -10.82 5.50
N ALA A 98 -17.02 -10.10 5.22
CA ALA A 98 -18.00 -9.71 6.24
C ALA A 98 -18.71 -10.91 6.87
N GLN A 99 -19.10 -11.91 6.07
CA GLN A 99 -19.71 -13.14 6.58
C GLN A 99 -18.75 -13.93 7.48
N GLU A 100 -17.48 -14.05 7.07
CA GLU A 100 -16.45 -14.73 7.87
C GLU A 100 -16.22 -14.02 9.21
N VAL A 101 -16.03 -12.70 9.20
CA VAL A 101 -15.85 -11.89 10.42
C VAL A 101 -17.06 -12.01 11.36
N GLN A 102 -18.28 -11.99 10.82
CA GLN A 102 -19.49 -12.19 11.62
C GLN A 102 -19.56 -13.59 12.23
N SER A 103 -19.18 -14.62 11.48
CA SER A 103 -19.18 -16.00 11.99
C SER A 103 -18.21 -16.19 13.16
N GLU A 104 -17.04 -15.55 13.11
CA GLU A 104 -16.04 -15.57 14.19
C GLU A 104 -16.49 -14.77 15.42
N THR A 105 -17.19 -13.64 15.20
CA THR A 105 -17.76 -12.83 16.29
C THR A 105 -18.84 -13.59 17.05
N LEU A 106 -19.63 -14.41 16.36
CA LEU A 106 -20.69 -15.24 16.95
C LEU A 106 -20.15 -16.54 17.54
N ALA A 107 -19.05 -17.06 17.01
CA ALA A 107 -18.37 -18.27 17.49
C ALA A 107 -17.56 -17.99 18.77
N HIS A 108 -18.24 -17.79 19.90
CA HIS A 108 -17.58 -17.98 21.19
C HIS A 108 -17.20 -19.47 21.34
N HIS A 109 -15.90 -19.76 21.26
CA HIS A 109 -15.25 -21.06 21.49
C HIS A 109 -15.12 -21.98 20.26
N GLY A 110 -14.05 -21.76 19.51
CA GLY A 110 -13.45 -22.77 18.65
C GLY A 110 -12.08 -22.29 18.20
N GLN A 111 -11.01 -23.00 18.57
CA GLN A 111 -9.69 -22.72 18.02
C GLN A 111 -9.66 -23.09 16.53
N VAL A 112 -10.09 -22.17 15.68
CA VAL A 112 -9.81 -22.27 14.25
C VAL A 112 -8.35 -21.86 14.10
N LYS A 113 -7.48 -22.85 13.87
CA LYS A 113 -6.09 -22.59 13.48
C LYS A 113 -6.13 -21.64 12.31
N ARG A 114 -5.28 -20.59 12.32
CA ARG A 114 -5.01 -19.76 11.15
C ARG A 114 -4.86 -20.66 9.92
N ALA A 115 -5.91 -20.75 9.12
CA ALA A 115 -5.76 -21.09 7.72
C ALA A 115 -5.19 -19.82 7.10
N GLY A 116 -3.91 -19.55 7.36
CA GLY A 116 -3.16 -18.71 6.44
C GLY A 116 -3.42 -19.32 5.07
N MET A 117 -3.77 -18.50 4.09
CA MET A 117 -3.87 -18.93 2.70
C MET A 117 -2.55 -19.63 2.36
N GLN A 118 -2.53 -20.95 2.52
CA GLN A 118 -1.35 -21.77 2.33
C GLN A 118 -1.19 -21.85 0.82
N SER A 119 -0.45 -20.90 0.28
CA SER A 119 0.27 -21.13 -0.96
C SER A 119 1.08 -22.41 -0.76
N SER A 120 0.58 -23.52 -1.30
CA SER A 120 1.21 -24.84 -1.26
C SER A 120 2.40 -24.92 -2.23
N ASN A 121 3.22 -23.86 -2.30
CA ASN A 121 4.46 -23.86 -3.04
C ASN A 121 5.59 -23.57 -2.08
N SER A 122 6.22 -24.65 -1.64
CA SER A 122 7.49 -24.72 -0.92
C SER A 122 8.67 -24.28 -1.80
N THR A 123 8.54 -23.12 -2.45
CA THR A 123 9.66 -22.34 -2.97
C THR A 123 10.20 -21.48 -1.84
N ALA A 124 11.52 -21.48 -1.63
CA ALA A 124 12.15 -20.55 -0.70
C ALA A 124 11.67 -19.12 -1.00
N PRO A 125 11.44 -18.29 0.03
CA PRO A 125 11.00 -16.91 -0.17
C PRO A 125 12.01 -16.18 -1.09
N THR A 126 11.50 -15.52 -2.13
CA THR A 126 12.34 -14.68 -2.98
C THR A 126 12.60 -13.35 -2.28
N TYR A 127 13.89 -13.01 -2.11
CA TYR A 127 14.32 -11.72 -1.59
C TYR A 127 14.66 -10.73 -2.70
N THR A 128 14.50 -11.10 -3.97
CA THR A 128 14.94 -10.29 -5.11
C THR A 128 14.32 -8.90 -5.08
N THR A 129 13.00 -8.79 -4.92
CA THR A 129 12.31 -7.50 -4.90
C THR A 129 12.78 -6.62 -3.75
N ILE A 130 12.90 -7.18 -2.53
CA ILE A 130 13.33 -6.43 -1.35
C ILE A 130 14.79 -5.99 -1.49
N ALA A 131 15.67 -6.88 -1.97
CA ALA A 131 17.08 -6.57 -2.14
C ALA A 131 17.34 -5.47 -3.17
N ILE A 132 16.64 -5.50 -4.32
CA ILE A 132 16.73 -4.45 -5.33
C ILE A 132 16.15 -3.14 -4.78
N LEU A 133 14.93 -3.19 -4.24
CA LEU A 133 14.24 -2.02 -3.70
C LEU A 133 15.06 -1.31 -2.63
N CYS A 134 15.61 -2.06 -1.68
CA CYS A 134 16.38 -1.50 -0.57
C CYS A 134 17.82 -1.15 -0.96
N GLY A 135 18.39 -1.79 -1.98
CA GLY A 135 19.67 -1.41 -2.56
C GLY A 135 19.59 -0.05 -3.28
N ASP A 136 18.45 0.25 -3.92
CA ASP A 136 18.19 1.50 -4.64
C ASP A 136 17.66 2.62 -3.74
N ALA A 137 17.06 2.27 -2.60
CA ALA A 137 16.45 3.22 -1.67
C ALA A 137 17.48 4.20 -1.08
N PRO A 138 17.05 5.44 -0.74
CA PRO A 138 17.90 6.37 -0.02
C PRO A 138 18.27 5.91 1.38
N ASP A 139 19.43 6.38 1.85
CA ASP A 139 19.90 6.15 3.21
C ASP A 139 19.02 6.90 4.18
N ARG A 140 18.07 6.21 4.80
CA ARG A 140 17.09 6.84 5.69
C ARG A 140 17.34 6.62 7.17
N THR A 141 18.05 5.56 7.61
CA THR A 141 18.22 5.33 9.05
C THR A 141 19.61 4.90 9.50
N HIS A 142 20.19 3.79 9.02
CA HIS A 142 21.43 3.27 9.62
C HIS A 142 22.64 4.22 9.48
N ALA A 143 22.80 4.86 8.32
CA ALA A 143 23.87 5.85 8.11
C ALA A 143 23.62 7.20 8.84
N ASN A 144 22.37 7.47 9.22
CA ASN A 144 21.92 8.74 9.82
C ASN A 144 21.51 8.62 11.30
N GLY A 145 21.72 7.46 11.93
CA GLY A 145 21.46 7.22 13.35
C GLY A 145 19.99 6.99 13.75
N ALA A 146 19.07 6.78 12.80
CA ALA A 146 17.68 6.52 13.16
C ALA A 146 17.46 5.06 13.60
N THR A 147 16.55 4.89 14.54
CA THR A 147 16.25 3.67 15.28
C THR A 147 14.98 3.01 14.78
N MET A 148 14.74 1.76 15.21
CA MET A 148 13.49 1.08 14.88
C MET A 148 12.27 1.82 15.43
N LYS A 149 12.43 2.51 16.57
CA LYS A 149 11.39 3.35 17.15
C LYS A 149 11.00 4.49 16.22
N ASP A 150 11.98 5.17 15.61
CA ASP A 150 11.72 6.31 14.70
C ASP A 150 10.92 5.87 13.46
N VAL A 151 11.21 4.67 12.95
CA VAL A 151 10.43 4.07 11.86
C VAL A 151 8.99 3.81 12.31
N PHE A 152 8.79 3.18 13.48
CA PHE A 152 7.44 2.93 14.01
C PHE A 152 6.65 4.23 14.25
N GLU A 153 7.29 5.25 14.82
CA GLU A 153 6.67 6.56 15.01
C GLU A 153 6.30 7.22 13.67
N THR A 154 7.12 7.02 12.64
CA THR A 154 6.80 7.47 11.27
C THR A 154 5.58 6.75 10.71
N VAL A 155 5.48 5.42 10.88
CA VAL A 155 4.30 4.64 10.44
C VAL A 155 3.05 5.15 11.15
N ILE A 156 3.08 5.23 12.49
CA ILE A 156 1.95 5.67 13.31
C ILE A 156 1.52 7.08 12.88
N SER A 157 2.45 8.02 12.79
CA SER A 157 2.16 9.39 12.38
C SER A 157 1.55 9.45 10.97
N THR A 158 2.07 8.64 10.04
CA THR A 158 1.58 8.60 8.66
C THR A 158 0.18 8.01 8.58
N THR A 159 -0.09 6.93 9.29
CA THR A 159 -1.43 6.31 9.38
C THR A 159 -2.45 7.25 10.02
N HIS A 160 -2.03 8.09 10.98
CA HIS A 160 -2.94 9.03 11.65
C HIS A 160 -3.15 10.35 10.90
N ASN A 161 -2.13 10.86 10.22
CA ASN A 161 -2.15 12.23 9.71
C ASN A 161 -2.17 12.34 8.18
N VAL A 162 -1.87 11.25 7.46
CA VAL A 162 -1.75 11.26 5.99
C VAL A 162 -2.76 10.31 5.36
N SER A 163 -2.68 9.01 5.67
CA SER A 163 -3.59 7.99 5.11
C SER A 163 -3.98 6.97 6.16
N HIS A 164 -5.25 7.03 6.58
CA HIS A 164 -5.84 6.06 7.49
C HIS A 164 -6.04 4.67 6.87
N MET A 165 -6.06 4.60 5.54
CA MET A 165 -6.32 3.36 4.82
C MET A 165 -5.06 2.59 4.50
N PHE A 166 -3.97 3.28 4.16
CA PHE A 166 -2.79 2.63 3.59
C PHE A 166 -1.46 3.11 4.20
N GLY A 167 -1.47 3.98 5.21
CA GLY A 167 -0.24 4.49 5.86
C GLY A 167 0.63 3.43 6.54
N ASP A 168 0.09 2.23 6.78
CA ASP A 168 0.79 1.05 7.30
C ASP A 168 1.07 -0.01 6.21
N VAL A 169 0.53 0.17 5.00
CA VAL A 169 0.67 -0.74 3.85
C VAL A 169 1.74 -0.21 2.88
N TRP A 170 1.66 1.08 2.59
CA TRP A 170 2.49 1.76 1.62
C TRP A 170 2.92 3.12 2.20
N PRO A 171 4.12 3.60 1.87
CA PRO A 171 5.16 2.97 1.06
C PRO A 171 6.06 1.98 1.81
N ASN A 172 6.16 0.78 1.23
CA ASN A 172 6.93 -0.36 1.76
C ASN A 172 8.37 -0.04 2.21
N PRO A 173 9.17 0.78 1.47
CA PRO A 173 10.58 0.94 1.83
C PRO A 173 10.85 1.59 3.20
N ILE A 174 9.91 2.32 3.85
CA ILE A 174 10.16 2.92 5.21
C ILE A 174 10.28 1.77 6.18
N TYR A 175 9.43 0.76 6.01
CA TYR A 175 9.31 -0.36 6.92
C TYR A 175 10.46 -1.35 6.71
N THR A 176 10.77 -1.66 5.44
CA THR A 176 11.67 -2.78 5.12
C THR A 176 13.11 -2.39 4.83
N CYS A 177 13.37 -1.17 4.35
CA CYS A 177 14.68 -0.78 3.85
C CYS A 177 15.51 0.06 4.81
N ALA A 178 14.91 0.57 5.88
CA ALA A 178 15.57 1.41 6.88
C ALA A 178 16.94 0.85 7.30
N PHE A 179 16.98 -0.42 7.70
CA PHE A 179 18.19 -1.09 8.18
C PHE A 179 18.87 -1.96 7.14
N TRP A 180 18.54 -1.79 5.85
CA TRP A 180 19.18 -2.55 4.80
C TRP A 180 20.66 -2.14 4.70
N PRO A 181 21.61 -3.09 4.86
CA PRO A 181 23.01 -2.74 5.11
C PRO A 181 23.77 -2.32 3.85
N GLU A 182 23.29 -2.72 2.67
CA GLU A 182 24.02 -2.57 1.42
C GLU A 182 23.33 -1.60 0.45
N ARG A 183 24.09 -1.00 -0.45
CA ARG A 183 23.56 -0.19 -1.55
C ARG A 183 24.00 -0.78 -2.88
N ALA A 184 23.11 -0.69 -3.86
CA ALA A 184 23.40 -1.09 -5.23
C ALA A 184 24.55 -0.22 -5.79
N VAL A 185 25.54 -0.85 -6.42
CA VAL A 185 26.70 -0.15 -7.00
C VAL A 185 26.32 0.66 -8.24
N GLU A 186 25.25 0.23 -8.89
CA GLU A 186 24.61 0.81 -10.07
C GLU A 186 23.61 1.92 -9.73
N ARG A 187 23.39 2.21 -8.44
CA ARG A 187 22.43 3.21 -7.98
C ARG A 187 22.78 4.59 -8.55
N TYR A 188 21.87 5.15 -9.34
CA TYR A 188 22.01 6.49 -9.90
C TYR A 188 21.14 7.51 -9.15
N THR A 189 21.77 8.41 -8.41
CA THR A 189 21.09 9.46 -7.65
C THR A 189 21.08 10.81 -8.38
N GLY A 190 21.37 10.82 -9.68
CA GLY A 190 21.47 12.03 -10.49
C GLY A 190 22.90 12.59 -10.62
N PRO A 191 23.05 13.78 -11.23
CA PRO A 191 21.97 14.65 -11.72
C PRO A 191 21.29 14.08 -12.98
N PHE A 192 19.96 14.06 -13.02
CA PHE A 192 19.18 13.61 -14.18
C PHE A 192 19.16 14.64 -15.32
N ASN A 193 20.34 15.01 -15.84
CA ASN A 193 20.51 16.07 -16.85
C ASN A 193 21.24 15.60 -18.10
N ARG A 194 21.17 14.29 -18.40
CA ARG A 194 21.81 13.70 -19.58
C ARG A 194 20.91 13.84 -20.79
N THR A 195 21.46 14.35 -21.89
CA THR A 195 20.78 14.33 -23.19
C THR A 195 20.53 12.89 -23.61
N LEU A 196 19.26 12.55 -23.82
CA LEU A 196 18.85 11.23 -24.25
C LEU A 196 19.29 10.98 -25.70
N ALA A 197 19.81 9.78 -25.98
CA ALA A 197 20.17 9.40 -27.35
C ALA A 197 18.94 9.29 -28.27
N ASN A 198 17.75 9.07 -27.70
CA ASN A 198 16.49 8.92 -28.40
C ASN A 198 15.38 9.66 -27.63
N LYS A 199 14.32 10.06 -28.36
CA LYS A 199 13.10 10.57 -27.71
C LYS A 199 12.42 9.43 -26.96
N ILE A 200 12.00 9.70 -25.72
CA ILE A 200 11.31 8.75 -24.86
C ILE A 200 9.88 9.27 -24.65
N LEU A 201 8.89 8.37 -24.71
CA LEU A 201 7.53 8.65 -24.26
C LEU A 201 7.41 8.22 -22.79
N VAL A 202 7.02 9.17 -21.93
CA VAL A 202 6.69 8.88 -20.53
C VAL A 202 5.17 8.88 -20.40
N VAL A 203 4.62 7.81 -19.82
CA VAL A 203 3.18 7.66 -19.57
C VAL A 203 2.96 7.61 -18.07
N GLY A 204 2.00 8.39 -17.58
CA GLY A 204 1.53 8.35 -16.20
C GLY A 204 0.02 8.53 -16.16
N ASN A 205 -0.64 7.87 -15.21
CA ASN A 205 -2.09 7.94 -15.03
C ASN A 205 -2.43 8.98 -13.95
N THR A 206 -3.54 9.70 -14.13
CA THR A 206 -3.99 10.75 -13.19
C THR A 206 -4.27 10.21 -11.78
N TYR A 207 -4.76 8.97 -11.69
CA TYR A 207 -5.11 8.31 -10.43
C TYR A 207 -4.29 7.02 -10.22
N ASP A 208 -2.98 7.08 -10.52
CA ASP A 208 -2.08 5.99 -10.20
C ASP A 208 -1.81 5.96 -8.67
N PRO A 209 -2.21 4.90 -7.94
CA PRO A 209 -2.04 4.86 -6.50
C PRO A 209 -0.57 4.78 -6.05
N VAL A 210 0.36 4.43 -6.95
CA VAL A 210 1.77 4.17 -6.58
C VAL A 210 2.77 4.97 -7.39
N THR A 211 2.62 5.06 -8.70
CA THR A 211 3.47 5.87 -9.58
C THR A 211 2.76 7.13 -10.06
N LEU A 212 2.60 8.08 -9.12
CA LEU A 212 1.91 9.36 -9.31
C LEU A 212 2.18 10.01 -10.67
N PHE A 213 1.13 10.61 -11.26
CA PHE A 213 1.25 11.42 -12.48
C PHE A 213 2.34 12.50 -12.40
N ILE A 214 2.47 13.16 -11.25
CA ILE A 214 3.51 14.17 -11.05
C ILE A 214 4.91 13.59 -11.17
N GLY A 215 5.13 12.35 -10.72
CA GLY A 215 6.41 11.65 -10.90
C GLY A 215 6.72 11.41 -12.38
N ALA A 216 5.72 10.97 -13.16
CA ALA A 216 5.85 10.83 -14.61
C ALA A 216 6.17 12.17 -15.30
N LYS A 217 5.50 13.25 -14.89
CA LYS A 217 5.79 14.60 -15.40
C LYS A 217 7.21 15.04 -15.07
N THR A 218 7.65 14.84 -13.82
CA THR A 218 9.01 15.15 -13.40
C THR A 218 10.06 14.38 -14.21
N VAL A 219 9.81 13.09 -14.51
CA VAL A 219 10.68 12.31 -15.41
C VAL A 219 10.70 12.87 -16.83
N ALA A 220 9.54 13.26 -17.36
CA ALA A 220 9.44 13.84 -18.70
C ALA A 220 10.17 15.19 -18.81
N ASP A 221 10.15 15.99 -17.74
CA ASP A 221 10.77 17.32 -17.71
C ASP A 221 12.31 17.27 -17.58
N PHE A 222 12.91 16.10 -17.27
CA PHE A 222 14.38 15.91 -17.30
C PHE A 222 14.95 15.63 -18.69
N GLY A 223 14.09 15.28 -19.67
CA GLY A 223 14.48 14.81 -21.00
C GLY A 223 14.84 15.90 -22.00
#